data_AF-A0AAE5HWE8-F1
#
_entry.id   AF-A0AAE5HWE8-F1
#
_cell.length_a   1.000
_cell.length_b   1.000
_cell.length_c   1.000
_cell.angle_alpha   90.00
_cell.angle_beta   90.00
_cell.angle_gamma   90.00
#
_symmetry.space_group_name_H-M   'P 1'
#
loop_
_entity.id
_entity.type
_entity.pdbx_description
1 polymer ?
#
loop_
_entity_poly.entity_id
_entity_poly.type
_entity_poly.pdbx_seq_one_letter_code
_entity_poly.pdbx_strand_id
1 'polypeptide(L)'
;MNKLLQSLSALGVSATLVTPNLNAEATDNSVPKLKGVEDAIIQKGENYNLLNGISAYDKEDGDLTDQIIVNGHVDTNKIGKYKVEYQVIDSDGAKDISERYIEVK
;
A
#
# COMPACT_ATOMS: atom_id res chain seq x y z
N MET A 1 -10.90 -3.34 -6.90
CA MET A 1 -12.37 -3.38 -7.08
C MET A 1 -12.85 -1.98 -7.40
N ASN A 2 -13.27 -1.73 -8.64
CA ASN A 2 -13.67 -0.41 -9.12
C ASN A 2 -15.04 -0.06 -8.50
N LYS A 3 -15.12 0.96 -7.64
CA LYS A 3 -16.38 1.38 -7.03
C LYS A 3 -17.24 2.12 -8.08
N LEU A 4 -18.18 1.41 -8.71
CA LEU A 4 -19.25 2.02 -9.48
C LEU A 4 -20.18 2.80 -8.53
N LEU A 5 -20.30 4.12 -8.72
CA LEU A 5 -21.44 4.88 -8.23
C LEU A 5 -22.63 4.59 -9.15
N GLN A 6 -23.62 3.88 -8.65
CA GLN A 6 -24.90 3.70 -9.35
C GLN A 6 -25.79 4.92 -9.06
N SER A 7 -26.09 5.69 -10.10
CA SER A 7 -27.12 6.72 -10.06
C SER A 7 -28.50 6.07 -10.01
N LEU A 8 -29.35 6.56 -9.11
CA LEU A 8 -30.69 6.06 -8.87
C LEU A 8 -31.67 6.72 -9.84
N SER A 9 -32.19 5.98 -10.82
CA SER A 9 -33.42 6.35 -11.54
C SER A 9 -34.47 5.26 -11.36
N ALA A 10 -35.63 5.68 -10.86
CA ALA A 10 -36.77 4.85 -10.51
C ALA A 10 -37.38 4.13 -11.72
N LEU A 11 -38.02 2.98 -11.49
CA LEU A 11 -39.44 2.70 -11.80
C LEU A 11 -39.75 1.24 -11.38
N GLY A 12 -40.91 1.04 -10.74
CA GLY A 12 -41.21 -0.14 -9.94
C GLY A 12 -41.24 -1.49 -10.67
N VAL A 13 -40.68 -2.50 -9.99
CA VAL A 13 -41.08 -3.90 -10.09
C VAL A 13 -41.00 -4.48 -8.68
N SER A 14 -42.09 -5.04 -8.15
CA SER A 14 -42.07 -5.79 -6.90
C SER A 14 -41.27 -7.08 -7.11
N ALA A 15 -39.97 -7.03 -6.82
CA ALA A 15 -39.15 -8.22 -6.66
C ALA A 15 -39.14 -8.57 -5.16
N THR A 16 -39.66 -9.74 -4.82
CA THR A 16 -39.53 -10.31 -3.48
C THR A 16 -38.05 -10.44 -3.17
N LEU A 17 -37.55 -9.59 -2.27
CA LEU A 17 -36.18 -9.61 -1.80
C LEU A 17 -35.96 -10.88 -0.99
N VAL A 18 -35.39 -11.91 -1.63
CA VAL A 18 -34.66 -12.94 -0.89
C VAL A 18 -33.37 -12.27 -0.46
N THR A 19 -33.38 -11.64 0.70
CA THR A 19 -32.16 -11.08 1.29
C THR A 19 -31.21 -12.25 1.58
N PRO A 20 -30.04 -12.37 0.92
CA PRO A 20 -28.99 -13.17 1.51
C PRO A 20 -28.69 -12.51 2.86
N ASN A 21 -28.86 -13.26 3.94
CA ASN A 21 -28.46 -12.86 5.28
C ASN A 21 -26.92 -12.79 5.32
N LEU A 22 -26.35 -11.79 4.67
CA LEU A 22 -24.97 -11.39 4.79
C LEU A 22 -24.90 -10.50 6.03
N ASN A 23 -24.81 -11.14 7.20
CA ASN A 23 -24.20 -10.48 8.36
C ASN A 23 -22.71 -10.31 8.03
N ALA A 24 -22.39 -9.38 7.13
CA ALA A 24 -21.08 -8.78 7.09
C ALA A 24 -21.05 -7.84 8.28
N GLU A 25 -20.53 -8.32 9.41
CA GLU A 25 -20.14 -7.42 10.48
C GLU A 25 -19.07 -6.52 9.89
N ALA A 26 -19.42 -5.25 9.66
CA ALA A 26 -18.46 -4.25 9.27
C ALA A 26 -17.52 -4.05 10.45
N THR A 27 -16.36 -4.70 10.42
CA THR A 27 -15.26 -4.39 11.32
C THR A 27 -14.67 -3.05 10.88
N ASP A 28 -14.31 -2.22 11.87
CA ASP A 28 -13.51 -1.02 11.59
C ASP A 28 -12.17 -1.47 11.02
N ASN A 29 -11.79 -0.96 9.85
CA ASN A 29 -10.47 -1.19 9.25
C ASN A 29 -9.68 0.12 9.18
N SER A 30 -8.45 0.10 9.69
CA SER A 30 -7.51 1.22 9.59
C SER A 30 -6.65 1.10 8.34
N VAL A 31 -5.99 2.19 7.96
CA VAL A 31 -4.98 2.13 6.89
C VAL A 31 -3.65 1.67 7.52
N PRO A 32 -2.93 0.71 6.91
CA PRO A 32 -1.60 0.31 7.38
C PRO A 32 -0.64 1.49 7.36
N LYS A 33 0.45 1.42 8.13
CA LYS A 33 1.44 2.50 8.19
C LYS A 33 2.84 2.00 7.88
N LEU A 34 3.44 2.57 6.84
CA LEU A 34 4.86 2.42 6.55
C LEU A 34 5.71 3.30 7.47
N LYS A 35 6.85 2.78 7.91
CA LYS A 35 7.87 3.49 8.72
C LYS A 35 9.25 3.26 8.14
N GLY A 36 10.14 4.24 8.30
CA GLY A 36 11.53 4.18 7.83
C GLY A 36 11.70 4.49 6.32
N VAL A 37 10.65 4.98 5.66
CA VAL A 37 10.70 5.42 4.27
C VAL A 37 11.25 6.85 4.22
N GLU A 38 12.55 6.98 4.42
CA GLU A 38 13.27 8.25 4.39
C GLU A 38 14.25 8.30 3.20
N ASP A 39 14.48 9.50 2.67
CA ASP A 39 15.48 9.73 1.62
C ASP A 39 16.87 9.31 2.10
N ALA A 40 17.69 8.78 1.19
CA ALA A 40 19.05 8.35 1.51
C ALA A 40 20.06 8.83 0.47
N ILE A 41 21.31 8.99 0.93
CA ILE A 41 22.46 9.30 0.08
C ILE A 41 23.44 8.15 0.25
N ILE A 42 23.89 7.57 -0.87
CA ILE A 42 24.81 6.43 -0.91
C ILE A 42 25.97 6.71 -1.85
N GLN A 43 27.10 6.04 -1.62
CA GLN A 43 28.26 6.16 -2.49
C GLN A 43 28.10 5.26 -3.72
N LYS A 44 28.70 5.66 -4.84
CA LYS A 44 28.79 4.82 -6.04
C LYS A 44 29.42 3.46 -5.71
N GLY A 45 28.74 2.40 -6.09
CA GLY A 45 29.14 1.00 -5.88
C GLY A 45 28.85 0.46 -4.48
N GLU A 46 28.20 1.24 -3.61
CA GLU A 46 27.77 0.79 -2.29
C GLU A 46 26.70 -0.32 -2.42
N ASN A 47 26.81 -1.34 -1.58
CA ASN A 47 25.76 -2.34 -1.45
C ASN A 47 24.64 -1.76 -0.60
N TYR A 48 23.46 -1.57 -1.20
CA TYR A 48 22.34 -0.91 -0.55
C TYR A 48 21.07 -1.78 -0.64
N ASN A 49 20.55 -2.20 0.51
CA ASN A 49 19.27 -2.92 0.61
C ASN A 49 18.12 -1.93 0.78
N LEU A 50 17.18 -1.93 -0.18
CA LEU A 50 16.02 -1.04 -0.20
C LEU A 50 15.09 -1.24 1.01
N LEU A 51 14.99 -2.45 1.55
CA LEU A 51 14.10 -2.76 2.67
C LEU A 51 14.75 -2.51 4.05
N ASN A 52 16.03 -2.14 4.10
CA ASN A 52 16.70 -1.96 5.38
C ASN A 52 16.08 -0.82 6.19
N GLY A 53 15.62 -1.11 7.40
CA GLY A 53 14.99 -0.16 8.30
C GLY A 53 13.53 0.17 7.97
N ILE A 54 12.93 -0.48 6.96
CA ILE A 54 11.54 -0.26 6.58
C ILE A 54 10.65 -1.31 7.25
N SER A 55 9.53 -0.87 7.81
CA SER A 55 8.53 -1.73 8.44
C SER A 55 7.13 -1.24 8.10
N ALA A 56 6.15 -2.14 8.21
CA ALA A 56 4.75 -1.81 8.05
C ALA A 56 3.94 -2.40 9.21
N TYR A 57 3.03 -1.61 9.77
CA TYR A 57 2.15 -2.05 10.84
C TYR A 57 0.74 -1.52 10.62
N ASP A 58 -0.25 -2.40 10.80
CA ASP A 58 -1.65 -2.04 10.87
C ASP A 58 -2.26 -2.37 12.24
N LYS A 59 -3.28 -1.62 12.65
CA LYS A 59 -3.88 -1.76 13.97
C LYS A 59 -4.67 -3.08 14.11
N GLU A 60 -5.32 -3.52 13.05
CA GLU A 60 -6.16 -4.71 13.03
C GLU A 60 -5.39 -5.95 12.56
N ASP A 61 -4.49 -5.80 11.57
CA ASP A 61 -3.71 -6.93 11.03
C ASP A 61 -2.34 -7.15 11.69
N GLY A 62 -1.82 -6.17 12.44
CA GLY A 62 -0.52 -6.26 13.09
C GLY A 62 0.66 -5.98 12.18
N ASP A 63 1.72 -6.81 12.26
CA ASP A 63 2.94 -6.60 11.47
C ASP A 63 2.75 -7.07 10.01
N LEU A 64 2.89 -6.12 9.09
CA LEU A 64 2.75 -6.31 7.64
C LEU A 64 4.09 -6.11 6.92
N THR A 65 5.22 -6.11 7.63
CA THR A 65 6.54 -5.80 7.07
C THR A 65 6.92 -6.73 5.91
N ASP A 66 6.57 -8.02 6.01
CA ASP A 66 6.83 -8.99 4.94
C ASP A 66 5.92 -8.83 3.71
N GLN A 67 4.90 -7.98 3.81
CA GLN A 67 3.94 -7.68 2.73
C GLN A 67 4.26 -6.38 1.99
N ILE A 68 5.39 -5.74 2.32
CA ILE A 68 5.84 -4.53 1.64
C ILE A 68 6.28 -4.87 0.21
N ILE A 69 5.65 -4.20 -0.75
CA ILE A 69 5.99 -4.23 -2.16
C ILE A 69 6.88 -3.04 -2.47
N VAL A 70 8.03 -3.30 -3.10
CA VAL A 70 8.99 -2.26 -3.52
C VAL A 70 8.95 -2.11 -5.03
N ASN A 71 8.56 -0.93 -5.49
CA ASN A 71 8.52 -0.56 -6.90
C ASN A 71 9.64 0.44 -7.21
N GLY A 72 10.52 0.08 -8.14
CA GLY A 72 11.63 0.92 -8.58
C GLY A 72 12.94 0.16 -8.62
N HIS A 73 13.96 0.81 -9.18
CA HIS A 73 15.29 0.24 -9.31
C HIS A 73 16.32 1.34 -9.06
N VAL A 74 17.32 1.04 -8.22
CA VAL A 74 18.44 1.92 -7.92
C VAL A 74 19.70 1.29 -8.50
N ASP A 75 20.30 1.93 -9.49
CA ASP A 75 21.61 1.54 -10.00
C ASP A 75 22.70 2.24 -9.18
N THR A 76 23.26 1.53 -8.20
CA THR A 76 24.31 2.09 -7.33
C THR A 76 25.61 2.35 -8.07
N ASN A 77 25.80 1.85 -9.30
CA ASN A 77 27.00 2.13 -10.10
C ASN A 77 26.88 3.42 -10.94
N LYS A 78 25.71 4.07 -10.93
CA LYS A 78 25.47 5.27 -11.71
C LYS A 78 25.01 6.41 -10.80
N ILE A 79 25.80 7.48 -10.79
CA ILE A 79 25.47 8.72 -10.07
C ILE A 79 24.13 9.25 -10.57
N GLY A 80 23.28 9.66 -9.64
CA GLY A 80 21.95 10.15 -9.95
C GLY A 80 20.97 10.03 -8.79
N LYS A 81 19.78 10.59 -8.98
CA LYS A 81 18.68 10.51 -8.03
C LYS A 81 17.64 9.51 -8.54
N TYR A 82 17.37 8.48 -7.75
CA TYR A 82 16.46 7.38 -8.07
C TYR A 82 15.23 7.46 -7.17
N LYS A 83 14.04 7.29 -7.74
CA LYS A 83 12.79 7.24 -6.99
C LYS A 83 12.42 5.77 -6.73
N VAL A 84 12.08 5.46 -5.49
CA VAL A 84 11.58 4.15 -5.07
C VAL A 84 10.26 4.34 -4.34
N GLU A 85 9.25 3.57 -4.73
CA GLU A 85 7.93 3.54 -4.12
C GLU A 85 7.78 2.28 -3.28
N TYR A 86 7.23 2.43 -2.08
CA TYR A 86 6.89 1.35 -1.15
C TYR A 86 5.38 1.32 -0.99
N GLN A 87 4.82 0.13 -1.08
CA GLN A 87 3.40 -0.09 -0.92
C GLN A 87 3.16 -1.22 0.07
N VAL A 88 2.16 -1.08 0.93
CA VAL A 88 1.62 -2.19 1.73
C VAL A 88 0.10 -2.17 1.62
N ILE A 89 -0.51 -3.35 1.58
CA ILE A 89 -1.95 -3.56 1.50
C ILE A 89 -2.33 -4.48 2.66
N ASP A 90 -3.36 -4.11 3.42
CA ASP A 90 -3.89 -4.89 4.54
C ASP A 90 -4.85 -6.00 4.05
N SER A 91 -5.39 -6.81 4.96
CA SER A 91 -6.23 -7.94 4.58
C SER A 91 -7.62 -7.53 4.05
N ASP A 92 -8.10 -6.35 4.45
CA ASP A 92 -9.37 -5.73 4.06
C ASP A 92 -9.25 -4.83 2.80
N GLY A 93 -8.03 -4.70 2.26
CA GLY A 93 -7.70 -3.99 1.04
C GLY A 93 -7.41 -2.49 1.18
N ALA A 94 -7.27 -1.93 2.39
CA ALA A 94 -6.70 -0.59 2.55
C ALA A 94 -5.19 -0.64 2.33
N LYS A 95 -4.62 0.51 1.95
CA LYS A 95 -3.24 0.58 1.47
C LYS A 95 -2.56 1.88 1.85
N ASP A 96 -1.26 1.77 2.10
CA ASP A 96 -0.36 2.90 2.26
C ASP A 96 0.72 2.86 1.17
N ILE A 97 1.06 4.03 0.65
CA ILE A 97 2.05 4.22 -0.40
C ILE A 97 2.96 5.37 0.01
N SER A 98 4.24 5.09 0.10
CA SER A 98 5.27 6.08 0.43
C SER A 98 6.38 6.02 -0.60
N GLU A 99 6.89 7.19 -0.99
CA GLU A 99 8.03 7.31 -1.90
C GLU A 99 9.25 7.79 -1.14
N ARG A 100 10.44 7.35 -1.57
CA ARG A 100 11.71 7.96 -1.16
C ARG A 100 12.65 8.11 -2.35
N TYR A 101 13.61 9.01 -2.19
CA TYR A 101 14.66 9.24 -3.15
C TYR A 101 16.01 8.75 -2.65
N ILE A 102 16.74 8.10 -3.55
CA ILE A 102 18.12 7.63 -3.33
C ILE A 102 19.04 8.42 -4.23
N GLU A 103 19.94 9.17 -3.62
CA GLU A 103 20.98 9.91 -4.33
C GLU A 103 22.27 9.11 -4.28
N VAL A 104 22.73 8.65 -5.45
CA VAL A 104 24.04 8.02 -5.62
C VAL A 104 25.05 9.12 -5.95
N LYS A 105 26.09 9.26 -5.14
CA LYS A 105 27.20 10.22 -5.33
C LYS A 105 28.52 9.55 -5.68
#